data_AF-X1I2Z9-F1
#
_entry.id   AF-X1I2Z9-F1
#
_cell.length_a   1.000
_cell.length_b   1.000
_cell.length_c   1.000
_cell.angle_alpha   90.00
_cell.angle_beta   90.00
_cell.angle_gamma   90.00
#
_symmetry.space_group_name_H-M   'P 1'
#
loop_
_entity.id
_entity.type
_entity.pdbx_description
1 polymer ?
#
loop_
_entity_poly.entity_id
_entity_poly.type
_entity_poly.pdbx_seq_one_letter_code
_entity_poly.pdbx_strand_id
1 'polypeptide(L)'
;GASEHLGWMKGEGRCAPGAGNTHCTNVGPIHRAGIYPYLEKWFGMETPAPETQERREDTALACLSEAVAPRKKLLRDLTAKKAAEQLAALRAGLNALPVDARRASLRERWARVLGDVEPPSTPTADIRAKSEVAGAVVERILLEVEPGIVVPMLLLLPAGRDGRTPVVVAVAQQGKGVFLHERSDELAGLLDAGITVCLPDVRGTGETQPGRMHGCESGLIDISEQELMLGRTLLGLQLRDLRSVLAYLRTRSEIDMSRLGLWGDSSAPLNP
;
A
#
# COMPACT_ATOMS: atom_id res chain seq x y z
N GLY A 1 -42.99 -11.89 -7.70
CA GLY A 1 -42.36 -10.92 -6.78
C GLY A 1 -40.84 -10.74 -6.92
N ALA A 2 -40.09 -11.65 -7.55
CA ALA A 2 -38.71 -11.39 -8.01
C ALA A 2 -38.44 -12.12 -9.33
N SER A 3 -39.04 -13.29 -9.51
CA SER A 3 -39.06 -14.08 -10.76
C SER A 3 -39.55 -13.32 -12.00
N GLU A 4 -40.46 -12.36 -11.85
CA GLU A 4 -41.00 -11.58 -12.99
C GLU A 4 -40.03 -10.49 -13.50
N HIS A 5 -39.01 -10.17 -12.71
CA HIS A 5 -37.97 -9.19 -13.00
C HIS A 5 -36.59 -9.83 -13.23
N LEU A 6 -36.53 -11.16 -13.30
CA LEU A 6 -35.30 -11.91 -13.54
C LEU A 6 -35.42 -12.67 -14.87
N GLY A 7 -34.46 -12.41 -15.76
CA GLY A 7 -34.25 -13.19 -16.97
C GLY A 7 -33.07 -14.14 -16.78
N TRP A 8 -33.16 -15.35 -17.31
CA TRP A 8 -32.04 -16.28 -17.36
C TRP A 8 -31.96 -16.94 -18.72
N MET A 9 -30.80 -17.51 -19.00
CA MET A 9 -30.46 -18.18 -20.24
C MET A 9 -29.27 -19.10 -20.00
N LYS A 10 -29.18 -20.17 -20.77
CA LYS A 10 -28.11 -21.16 -20.66
C LYS A 10 -27.17 -21.05 -21.83
N GLY A 11 -25.89 -21.12 -21.51
CA GLY A 11 -24.84 -21.37 -22.44
C GLY A 11 -24.44 -22.85 -22.45
N GLU A 12 -23.74 -23.28 -23.49
CA GLU A 12 -23.23 -24.63 -23.71
C GLU A 12 -21.76 -24.58 -24.20
N GLY A 13 -20.97 -25.62 -23.91
CA GLY A 13 -19.60 -25.76 -24.41
C GLY A 13 -18.53 -25.89 -23.32
N ARG A 14 -17.25 -25.75 -23.72
CA ARG A 14 -16.08 -25.83 -22.82
C ARG A 14 -15.43 -24.46 -22.64
N CYS A 15 -14.67 -24.27 -21.56
CA CYS A 15 -13.79 -23.10 -21.37
C CYS A 15 -12.56 -23.18 -22.30
N ALA A 16 -12.78 -23.07 -23.61
CA ALA A 16 -11.75 -23.10 -24.64
C ALA A 16 -12.12 -22.15 -25.80
N PRO A 17 -11.14 -21.68 -26.60
CA PRO A 17 -11.42 -20.93 -27.83
C PRO A 17 -12.25 -21.78 -28.80
N GLY A 18 -13.26 -21.19 -29.44
CA GLY A 18 -14.07 -21.88 -30.45
C GLY A 18 -15.44 -21.25 -30.66
N ALA A 19 -15.91 -21.23 -31.91
CA ALA A 19 -17.15 -20.56 -32.29
C ALA A 19 -18.42 -21.15 -31.65
N GLY A 20 -18.38 -22.42 -31.22
CA GLY A 20 -19.48 -23.11 -30.54
C GLY A 20 -19.44 -23.07 -29.01
N ASN A 21 -18.43 -22.43 -28.40
CA ASN A 21 -18.35 -22.32 -26.94
C ASN A 21 -19.10 -21.07 -26.48
N THR A 22 -20.22 -21.30 -25.82
CA THR A 22 -21.10 -20.30 -25.21
C THR A 22 -21.04 -20.45 -23.69
N HIS A 23 -19.90 -20.16 -23.09
CA HIS A 23 -19.74 -20.15 -21.62
C HIS A 23 -19.74 -18.72 -21.05
N CYS A 24 -19.77 -18.58 -19.72
CA CYS A 24 -19.88 -17.29 -19.01
C CYS A 24 -18.78 -16.25 -19.31
N THR A 25 -17.64 -16.66 -19.88
CA THR A 25 -16.54 -15.75 -20.27
C THR A 25 -16.66 -15.22 -21.69
N ASN A 26 -17.67 -15.65 -22.47
CA ASN A 26 -17.89 -15.22 -23.84
C ASN A 26 -19.38 -14.99 -24.14
N VAL A 27 -19.84 -13.74 -24.03
CA VAL A 27 -21.22 -13.34 -24.38
C VAL A 27 -21.37 -13.22 -25.90
N GLY A 28 -21.45 -14.38 -26.56
CA GLY A 28 -21.65 -14.51 -28.00
C GLY A 28 -23.10 -14.30 -28.49
N PRO A 29 -23.35 -14.52 -29.79
CA PRO A 29 -24.67 -14.31 -30.42
C PRO A 29 -25.82 -15.08 -29.78
N ILE A 30 -25.60 -16.36 -29.46
CA ILE A 30 -26.56 -17.20 -28.74
C ILE A 30 -26.94 -16.53 -27.41
N HIS A 31 -25.94 -15.93 -26.74
CA HIS A 31 -26.22 -15.28 -25.48
C HIS A 31 -27.04 -14.00 -25.66
N ARG A 32 -26.62 -13.16 -26.60
CA ARG A 32 -27.26 -11.86 -26.85
C ARG A 32 -28.69 -12.01 -27.37
N ALA A 33 -28.97 -13.03 -28.19
CA ALA A 33 -30.34 -13.37 -28.60
C ALA A 33 -31.28 -13.61 -27.41
N GLY A 34 -30.79 -14.22 -26.33
CA GLY A 34 -31.54 -14.39 -25.09
C GLY A 34 -31.63 -13.11 -24.24
N ILE A 35 -30.66 -12.20 -24.36
CA ILE A 35 -30.62 -10.93 -23.61
C ILE A 35 -31.54 -9.88 -24.24
N TYR A 36 -31.63 -9.82 -25.58
CA TYR A 36 -32.35 -8.77 -26.30
C TYR A 36 -33.80 -8.56 -25.85
N PRO A 37 -34.64 -9.59 -25.65
CA PRO A 37 -36.01 -9.40 -25.18
C PRO A 37 -36.09 -8.70 -23.81
N TYR A 38 -35.10 -8.91 -22.93
CA TYR A 38 -35.05 -8.25 -21.63
C TYR A 38 -34.59 -6.80 -21.75
N LEU A 39 -33.62 -6.51 -22.62
CA LEU A 39 -33.18 -5.13 -22.87
C LEU A 39 -34.28 -4.29 -23.52
N GLU A 40 -35.04 -4.87 -24.45
CA GLU A 40 -36.21 -4.23 -25.04
C GLU A 40 -37.29 -3.99 -23.97
N LYS A 41 -37.66 -5.01 -23.21
CA LYS A 41 -38.67 -4.91 -22.15
C LYS A 41 -38.31 -3.90 -21.05
N TRP A 42 -37.06 -3.87 -20.60
CA TRP A 42 -36.65 -3.08 -19.43
C TRP A 42 -36.16 -1.69 -19.79
N PHE A 43 -35.56 -1.51 -20.98
CA PHE A 43 -34.89 -0.28 -21.36
C PHE A 43 -35.35 0.28 -22.71
N GLY A 44 -36.28 -0.38 -23.42
CA GLY A 44 -36.74 0.06 -24.74
C GLY A 44 -35.65 0.00 -25.80
N MET A 45 -34.61 -0.82 -25.60
CA MET A 45 -33.53 -0.99 -26.56
C MET A 45 -33.96 -1.96 -27.66
N GLU A 46 -34.12 -1.44 -28.88
CA GLU A 46 -34.51 -2.25 -30.04
C GLU A 46 -33.47 -3.35 -30.33
N THR A 47 -33.97 -4.53 -30.68
CA THR A 47 -33.13 -5.66 -31.04
C THR A 47 -32.44 -5.40 -32.40
N PRO A 48 -31.10 -5.46 -32.49
CA PRO A 48 -30.41 -5.26 -33.75
C PRO A 48 -30.71 -6.42 -34.73
N ALA A 49 -31.27 -6.09 -35.90
CA ALA A 49 -31.59 -7.05 -36.96
C ALA A 49 -31.18 -6.52 -38.36
N PRO A 50 -30.20 -7.13 -39.06
CA PRO A 50 -29.40 -8.28 -38.62
C PRO A 50 -28.37 -7.89 -37.55
N GLU A 51 -28.13 -8.78 -36.60
CA GLU A 51 -27.04 -8.61 -35.65
C GLU A 51 -25.69 -8.70 -36.39
N THR A 52 -24.88 -7.64 -36.30
CA THR A 52 -23.56 -7.63 -36.94
C THR A 52 -22.60 -8.55 -36.19
N GLN A 53 -22.12 -9.59 -36.87
CA GLN A 53 -21.13 -10.53 -36.36
C GLN A 53 -19.83 -10.46 -37.17
N GLU A 54 -19.29 -9.26 -37.34
CA GLU A 54 -18.04 -9.04 -38.08
C GLU A 54 -16.83 -9.48 -37.24
N ARG A 55 -16.61 -10.80 -37.16
CA ARG A 55 -15.39 -11.35 -36.56
C ARG A 55 -14.22 -11.05 -37.48
N ARG A 56 -13.18 -10.44 -36.92
CA ARG A 56 -11.91 -10.18 -37.60
C ARG A 56 -10.90 -11.21 -37.13
N GLU A 57 -10.05 -11.66 -38.03
CA GLU A 57 -8.86 -12.42 -37.66
C GLU A 57 -7.90 -11.54 -36.85
N ASP A 58 -7.12 -12.13 -35.94
CA ASP A 58 -6.18 -11.40 -35.07
C ASP A 58 -5.23 -10.49 -35.88
N THR A 59 -4.81 -10.93 -37.07
CA THR A 59 -3.95 -10.16 -37.97
C THR A 59 -4.62 -8.91 -38.54
N ALA A 60 -5.95 -8.94 -38.72
CA ALA A 60 -6.72 -7.78 -39.16
C ALA A 60 -6.96 -6.77 -38.01
N LEU A 61 -6.77 -7.18 -36.76
CA LEU A 61 -6.83 -6.32 -35.57
C LEU A 61 -5.46 -5.75 -35.17
N ALA A 62 -4.39 -6.23 -35.81
CA ALA A 62 -3.04 -5.74 -35.55
C ALA A 62 -2.90 -4.28 -36.00
N CYS A 63 -2.90 -3.35 -35.04
CA CYS A 63 -2.64 -1.93 -35.30
C CYS A 63 -1.16 -1.63 -35.60
N LEU A 64 -0.29 -2.66 -35.60
CA LEU A 64 1.16 -2.54 -35.82
C LEU A 64 1.50 -2.79 -37.29
N SER A 65 1.38 -1.76 -38.13
CA SER A 65 1.83 -1.83 -39.52
C SER A 65 3.35 -1.78 -39.65
N GLU A 66 3.90 -2.24 -40.78
CA GLU A 66 5.33 -2.12 -41.10
C GLU A 66 5.82 -0.66 -41.06
N ALA A 67 4.96 0.29 -41.38
CA ALA A 67 5.26 1.73 -41.30
C ALA A 67 5.39 2.24 -39.85
N VAL A 68 4.72 1.60 -38.89
CA VAL A 68 4.68 2.02 -37.47
C VAL A 68 5.65 1.21 -36.61
N ALA A 69 5.97 -0.03 -36.99
CA ALA A 69 6.86 -0.90 -36.24
C ALA A 69 8.23 -0.26 -35.87
N PRO A 70 8.91 0.49 -36.77
CA PRO A 70 10.18 1.15 -36.44
C PRO A 70 10.04 2.29 -35.41
N ARG A 71 8.84 2.82 -35.20
CA ARG A 71 8.58 3.90 -34.23
C ARG A 71 8.29 3.38 -32.83
N LYS A 72 8.20 2.06 -32.65
CA LYS A 72 7.89 1.43 -31.37
C LYS A 72 9.01 1.71 -30.38
N LYS A 73 8.65 2.28 -29.24
CA LYS A 73 9.52 2.41 -28.07
C LYS A 73 8.87 1.69 -26.92
N LEU A 74 9.67 1.07 -26.04
CA LEU A 74 9.12 0.48 -24.83
C LEU A 74 8.60 1.62 -23.96
N LEU A 75 7.42 1.43 -23.37
CA LEU A 75 6.82 2.43 -22.48
C LEU A 75 7.79 2.81 -21.36
N ARG A 76 8.52 1.83 -20.81
CA ARG A 76 9.54 2.04 -19.78
C ARG A 76 10.66 2.99 -20.20
N ASP A 77 11.05 2.99 -21.48
CA ASP A 77 12.13 3.86 -21.97
C ASP A 77 11.64 5.30 -22.11
N LEU A 78 10.40 5.45 -22.60
CA LEU A 78 9.72 6.75 -22.70
C LEU A 78 9.48 7.37 -21.31
N THR A 79 8.98 6.57 -20.36
CA THR A 79 8.73 7.04 -19.00
C THR A 79 10.03 7.32 -18.25
N ALA A 80 11.07 6.48 -18.40
CA ALA A 80 12.38 6.74 -17.81
C ALA A 80 12.99 8.05 -18.32
N LYS A 81 12.94 8.29 -19.63
CA LYS A 81 13.42 9.55 -20.23
C LYS A 81 12.66 10.75 -19.65
N LYS A 82 11.34 10.71 -19.66
CA LYS A 82 10.50 11.81 -19.13
C LYS A 82 10.75 12.03 -17.64
N ALA A 83 10.88 10.96 -16.86
CA ALA A 83 11.19 11.04 -15.43
C ALA A 83 12.57 11.67 -15.19
N ALA A 84 13.59 11.29 -15.98
CA ALA A 84 14.92 11.87 -15.89
C ALA A 84 14.91 13.39 -16.17
N GLU A 85 14.21 13.83 -17.22
CA GLU A 85 14.05 15.25 -17.57
C GLU A 85 13.34 16.03 -16.43
N GLN A 86 12.23 15.49 -15.92
CA GLN A 86 11.48 16.11 -14.82
C GLN A 86 12.28 16.16 -13.52
N LEU A 87 12.99 15.08 -13.17
CA LEU A 87 13.83 15.02 -11.98
C LEU A 87 15.04 15.96 -12.08
N ALA A 88 15.66 16.07 -13.26
CA ALA A 88 16.76 17.01 -13.48
C ALA A 88 16.31 18.45 -13.28
N ALA A 89 15.19 18.85 -13.88
CA ALA A 89 14.61 20.18 -13.70
C ALA A 89 14.24 20.47 -12.24
N LEU A 90 13.59 19.51 -11.57
CA LEU A 90 13.24 19.63 -10.15
C LEU A 90 14.47 19.79 -9.26
N ARG A 91 15.51 18.95 -9.47
CA ARG A 91 16.76 19.01 -8.70
C ARG A 91 17.49 20.32 -8.93
N ALA A 92 17.56 20.81 -10.17
CA ALA A 92 18.16 22.11 -10.48
C ALA A 92 17.43 23.25 -9.74
N GLY A 93 16.10 23.27 -9.79
CA GLY A 93 15.28 24.26 -9.08
C GLY A 93 15.47 24.19 -7.56
N LEU A 94 15.48 23.00 -6.97
CA LEU A 94 15.72 22.82 -5.54
C LEU A 94 17.14 23.24 -5.14
N ASN A 95 18.14 22.91 -5.95
CA ASN A 95 19.55 23.22 -5.68
C ASN A 95 19.86 24.72 -5.72
N ALA A 96 19.10 25.50 -6.49
CA ALA A 96 19.20 26.96 -6.53
C ALA A 96 18.61 27.64 -5.28
N LEU A 97 17.77 26.95 -4.50
CA LEU A 97 17.17 27.48 -3.29
C LEU A 97 18.13 27.40 -2.09
N PRO A 98 18.09 28.40 -1.18
CA PRO A 98 18.65 28.29 0.16
C PRO A 98 18.10 27.06 0.90
N VAL A 99 18.85 26.53 1.86
CA VAL A 99 18.53 25.26 2.55
C VAL A 99 17.13 25.27 3.17
N ASP A 100 16.73 26.34 3.85
CA ASP A 100 15.42 26.42 4.50
C ASP A 100 14.27 26.51 3.50
N ALA A 101 14.44 27.32 2.44
CA ALA A 101 13.45 27.41 1.35
C ALA A 101 13.32 26.09 0.59
N ARG A 102 14.44 25.38 0.37
CA ARG A 102 14.45 24.04 -0.22
C ARG A 102 13.67 23.05 0.64
N ARG A 103 13.90 23.06 1.96
CA ARG A 103 13.20 22.20 2.92
C ARG A 103 11.70 22.49 2.94
N ALA A 104 11.31 23.77 2.95
CA ALA A 104 9.91 24.18 2.90
C ALA A 104 9.22 23.71 1.61
N SER A 105 9.83 23.96 0.44
CA SER A 105 9.33 23.49 -0.85
C SER A 105 9.18 21.97 -0.91
N LEU A 106 10.14 21.21 -0.36
CA LEU A 106 10.03 19.75 -0.29
C LEU A 106 8.85 19.31 0.59
N ARG A 107 8.68 19.90 1.78
CA ARG A 107 7.55 19.59 2.67
C ARG A 107 6.20 19.84 2.01
N GLU A 108 6.06 20.97 1.33
CA GLU A 108 4.82 21.31 0.63
C GLU A 108 4.50 20.31 -0.50
N ARG A 109 5.51 19.94 -1.30
CA ARG A 109 5.34 18.95 -2.38
C ARG A 109 5.02 17.57 -1.83
N TRP A 110 5.66 17.15 -0.74
CA TRP A 110 5.38 15.88 -0.08
C TRP A 110 3.97 15.84 0.50
N ALA A 111 3.51 16.92 1.15
CA ALA A 111 2.15 17.02 1.67
C ALA A 111 1.08 16.84 0.57
N ARG A 112 1.33 17.37 -0.63
CA ARG A 112 0.42 17.18 -1.78
C ARG A 112 0.32 15.73 -2.27
N VAL A 113 1.37 14.93 -2.09
CA VAL A 113 1.42 13.54 -2.59
C VAL A 113 0.99 12.55 -1.51
N LEU A 114 1.45 12.75 -0.28
CA LEU A 114 1.15 11.85 0.84
C LEU A 114 -0.23 12.12 1.45
N GLY A 115 -0.78 13.33 1.27
CA GLY A 115 -2.00 13.77 1.91
C GLY A 115 -1.76 14.27 3.33
N ASP A 116 -2.82 14.23 4.15
CA ASP A 116 -2.74 14.62 5.56
C ASP A 116 -2.02 13.52 6.38
N VAL A 117 -0.81 13.83 6.84
CA VAL A 117 0.03 12.91 7.62
C VAL A 117 0.10 13.32 9.10
N GLU A 118 -0.65 14.34 9.53
CA GLU A 118 -0.60 14.78 10.92
C GLU A 118 -1.49 13.89 11.80
N PRO A 119 -1.02 13.51 13.01
CA PRO A 119 -1.86 12.83 13.98
C PRO A 119 -3.11 13.67 14.31
N PRO A 120 -4.33 13.12 14.17
CA PRO A 120 -5.55 13.90 14.38
C PRO A 120 -5.82 14.22 15.86
N SER A 121 -5.20 13.47 16.77
CA SER A 121 -5.29 13.67 18.21
C SER A 121 -4.05 13.10 18.90
N THR A 122 -3.91 13.40 20.20
CA THR A 122 -2.90 12.73 21.03
C THR A 122 -3.27 11.24 21.13
N PRO A 123 -2.37 10.32 20.77
CA PRO A 123 -2.68 8.90 20.77
C PRO A 123 -2.88 8.38 22.20
N THR A 124 -3.76 7.39 22.35
CA THR A 124 -4.03 6.74 23.63
C THR A 124 -3.29 5.41 23.69
N ALA A 125 -2.52 5.19 24.76
CA ALA A 125 -1.73 3.97 24.92
C ALA A 125 -2.34 3.05 25.98
N ASP A 126 -2.49 1.78 25.62
CA ASP A 126 -2.88 0.70 26.53
C ASP A 126 -1.73 -0.30 26.66
N ILE A 127 -1.10 -0.33 27.85
CA ILE A 127 0.02 -1.23 28.15
C ILE A 127 -0.57 -2.59 28.54
N ARG A 128 -0.55 -3.53 27.61
CA ARG A 128 -1.15 -4.86 27.79
C ARG A 128 -0.30 -5.78 28.64
N ALA A 129 1.02 -5.68 28.54
CA ALA A 129 1.93 -6.52 29.29
C ALA A 129 3.28 -5.84 29.47
N LYS A 130 3.93 -6.16 30.58
CA LYS A 130 5.32 -5.78 30.86
C LYS A 130 6.06 -7.02 31.36
N SER A 131 7.20 -7.31 30.75
CA SER A 131 8.02 -8.49 31.09
C SER A 131 9.50 -8.17 30.98
N GLU A 132 10.33 -8.86 31.75
CA GLU A 132 11.78 -8.79 31.62
C GLU A 132 12.29 -9.96 30.79
N VAL A 133 13.08 -9.67 29.74
CA VAL A 133 13.64 -10.67 28.82
C VAL A 133 15.08 -10.29 28.53
N ALA A 134 16.01 -11.21 28.81
CA ALA A 134 17.44 -11.03 28.53
C ALA A 134 18.02 -9.70 29.07
N GLY A 135 17.60 -9.26 30.26
CA GLY A 135 18.07 -8.00 30.86
C GLY A 135 17.48 -6.73 30.22
N ALA A 136 16.45 -6.84 29.40
CA ALA A 136 15.67 -5.72 28.90
C ALA A 136 14.22 -5.79 29.40
N VAL A 137 13.63 -4.63 29.63
CA VAL A 137 12.22 -4.50 29.97
C VAL A 137 11.42 -4.34 28.68
N VAL A 138 10.50 -5.26 28.42
CA VAL A 138 9.66 -5.30 27.24
C VAL A 138 8.24 -4.88 27.61
N GLU A 139 7.76 -3.78 27.03
CA GLU A 139 6.36 -3.34 27.13
C GLU A 139 5.62 -3.65 25.82
N ARG A 140 4.47 -4.34 25.94
CA ARG A 140 3.53 -4.58 24.84
C ARG A 140 2.45 -3.52 24.89
N ILE A 141 2.39 -2.67 23.87
CA ILE A 141 1.54 -1.48 23.87
C ILE A 141 0.61 -1.54 22.66
N LEU A 142 -0.68 -1.31 22.90
CA LEU A 142 -1.64 -0.99 21.85
C LEU A 142 -1.83 0.52 21.83
N LEU A 143 -1.39 1.16 20.75
CA LEU A 143 -1.49 2.61 20.59
C LEU A 143 -2.66 2.94 19.66
N GLU A 144 -3.75 3.48 20.19
CA GLU A 144 -4.84 3.99 19.36
C GLU A 144 -4.44 5.35 18.78
N VAL A 145 -4.28 5.39 17.45
CA VAL A 145 -3.75 6.54 16.70
C VAL A 145 -4.85 7.34 16.00
N GLU A 146 -5.98 6.69 15.72
CA GLU A 146 -7.24 7.26 15.26
C GLU A 146 -8.39 6.40 15.81
N PRO A 147 -9.63 6.91 15.89
CA PRO A 147 -10.77 6.10 16.35
C PRO A 147 -10.86 4.77 15.59
N GLY A 148 -10.66 3.66 16.32
CA GLY A 148 -10.70 2.31 15.77
C GLY A 148 -9.45 1.86 14.98
N ILE A 149 -8.40 2.70 14.89
CA ILE A 149 -7.11 2.33 14.31
C ILE A 149 -6.07 2.19 15.42
N VAL A 150 -5.58 0.97 15.58
CA VAL A 150 -4.61 0.60 16.63
C VAL A 150 -3.30 0.16 16.00
N VAL A 151 -2.20 0.72 16.50
CA VAL A 151 -0.82 0.35 16.17
C VAL A 151 -0.26 -0.50 17.32
N PRO A 152 -0.12 -1.82 17.15
CA PRO A 152 0.52 -2.67 18.14
C PRO A 152 2.04 -2.50 18.07
N MET A 153 2.67 -2.19 19.20
CA MET A 153 4.10 -1.95 19.28
C MET A 153 4.76 -2.63 20.48
N LEU A 154 6.05 -2.95 20.30
CA LEU A 154 6.92 -3.35 21.40
C LEU A 154 7.86 -2.20 21.74
N LEU A 155 7.98 -1.88 23.02
CA LEU A 155 8.97 -0.95 23.53
C LEU A 155 9.97 -1.73 24.39
N LEU A 156 11.22 -1.79 23.93
CA LEU A 156 12.33 -2.49 24.56
C LEU A 156 13.20 -1.45 25.28
N LEU A 157 13.17 -1.47 26.60
CA LEU A 157 13.89 -0.55 27.47
C LEU A 157 15.13 -1.27 28.04
N PRO A 158 16.32 -0.67 27.99
CA PRO A 158 17.51 -1.27 28.62
C PRO A 158 17.36 -1.26 30.14
N ALA A 159 17.67 -2.38 30.83
CA ALA A 159 17.62 -2.43 32.29
C ALA A 159 18.82 -1.70 32.93
N GLY A 160 18.64 -1.28 34.18
CA GLY A 160 19.73 -0.75 35.02
C GLY A 160 20.29 0.62 34.58
N ARG A 161 19.59 1.35 33.71
CA ARG A 161 19.95 2.71 33.31
C ARG A 161 19.13 3.74 34.09
N ASP A 162 19.82 4.63 34.79
CA ASP A 162 19.22 5.82 35.39
C ASP A 162 19.16 6.95 34.35
N GLY A 163 18.00 7.60 34.23
CA GLY A 163 17.80 8.77 33.37
C GLY A 163 17.25 8.46 31.96
N ARG A 164 17.29 9.48 31.09
CA ARG A 164 16.66 9.42 29.76
C ARG A 164 17.54 8.70 28.74
N THR A 165 16.98 7.73 28.05
CA THR A 165 17.68 6.92 27.05
C THR A 165 17.39 7.43 25.62
N PRO A 166 18.37 7.42 24.71
CA PRO A 166 18.10 7.62 23.28
C PRO A 166 17.17 6.51 22.76
N VAL A 167 16.50 6.75 21.64
CA VAL A 167 15.55 5.78 21.06
C VAL A 167 15.77 5.53 19.58
N VAL A 168 15.66 4.27 19.16
CA VAL A 168 15.56 3.86 17.77
C VAL A 168 14.15 3.35 17.51
N VAL A 169 13.47 3.90 16.50
CA VAL A 169 12.19 3.37 16.03
C VAL A 169 12.45 2.57 14.76
N ALA A 170 12.17 1.28 14.79
CA ALA A 170 12.44 0.37 13.66
C ALA A 170 11.13 -0.12 13.02
N VAL A 171 11.03 0.01 11.71
CA VAL A 171 9.84 -0.34 10.92
C VAL A 171 10.22 -1.26 9.76
N ALA A 172 9.37 -2.26 9.50
CA ALA A 172 9.53 -3.19 8.39
C ALA A 172 8.16 -3.58 7.85
N GLN A 173 8.09 -3.91 6.56
CA GLN A 173 6.83 -4.31 5.93
C GLN A 173 6.25 -5.58 6.58
N GLN A 174 7.13 -6.52 6.91
CA GLN A 174 6.84 -7.78 7.62
C GLN A 174 6.52 -7.56 9.10
N GLY A 175 6.67 -6.34 9.61
CA GLY A 175 6.44 -5.96 11.00
C GLY A 175 7.59 -6.30 11.96
N LYS A 176 7.35 -6.02 13.24
CA LYS A 176 8.29 -6.18 14.35
C LYS A 176 8.83 -7.60 14.53
N GLY A 177 8.07 -8.61 14.12
CA GLY A 177 8.50 -10.01 14.20
C GLY A 177 9.79 -10.29 13.42
N VAL A 178 10.01 -9.60 12.29
CA VAL A 178 11.22 -9.80 11.48
C VAL A 178 12.47 -9.30 12.20
N PHE A 179 12.37 -8.20 12.95
CA PHE A 179 13.49 -7.70 13.74
C PHE A 179 13.88 -8.66 14.86
N LEU A 180 12.89 -9.22 15.54
CA LEU A 180 13.12 -10.18 16.62
C LEU A 180 13.75 -11.50 16.11
N HIS A 181 13.52 -11.85 14.85
CA HIS A 181 13.99 -13.10 14.26
C HIS A 181 15.32 -12.95 13.49
N GLU A 182 15.45 -11.90 12.67
CA GLU A 182 16.57 -11.73 11.73
C GLU A 182 17.58 -10.66 12.16
N ARG A 183 17.24 -9.86 13.18
CA ARG A 183 18.05 -8.73 13.66
C ARG A 183 18.21 -8.72 15.18
N SER A 184 18.10 -9.89 15.82
CA SER A 184 18.16 -10.02 17.28
C SER A 184 19.47 -9.50 17.86
N ASP A 185 20.57 -9.73 17.15
CA ASP A 185 21.92 -9.37 17.61
C ASP A 185 22.11 -7.85 17.56
N GLU A 186 21.62 -7.19 16.50
CA GLU A 186 21.62 -5.73 16.39
C GLU A 186 20.71 -5.08 17.44
N LEU A 187 19.53 -5.67 17.71
CA LEU A 187 18.65 -5.22 18.78
C LEU A 187 19.33 -5.34 20.15
N ALA A 188 20.00 -6.47 20.43
CA ALA A 188 20.75 -6.68 21.66
C ALA A 188 21.88 -5.64 21.80
N GLY A 189 22.65 -5.39 20.73
CA GLY A 189 23.71 -4.39 20.73
C GLY A 189 23.21 -2.97 21.01
N LEU A 190 22.02 -2.60 20.50
CA LEU A 190 21.38 -1.32 20.83
C LEU A 190 21.00 -1.25 22.31
N LEU A 191 20.41 -2.31 22.85
CA LEU A 191 19.99 -2.38 24.26
C LEU A 191 21.20 -2.36 25.21
N ASP A 192 22.28 -3.08 24.89
CA ASP A 192 23.54 -3.07 25.66
C ASP A 192 24.21 -1.69 25.66
N ALA A 193 24.12 -0.97 24.55
CA ALA A 193 24.54 0.43 24.47
C ALA A 193 23.64 1.38 25.29
N GLY A 194 22.50 0.89 25.78
CA GLY A 194 21.50 1.63 26.54
C GLY A 194 20.63 2.51 25.66
N ILE A 195 20.34 2.04 24.45
CA ILE A 195 19.43 2.66 23.50
C ILE A 195 18.10 1.91 23.57
N THR A 196 17.02 2.65 23.82
CA THR A 196 15.65 2.11 23.78
C THR A 196 15.27 1.79 22.35
N VAL A 197 14.58 0.67 22.13
CA VAL A 197 14.08 0.29 20.80
C VAL A 197 12.57 0.21 20.79
N CYS A 198 11.95 0.88 19.82
CA CYS A 198 10.52 0.85 19.58
C CYS A 198 10.24 0.15 18.24
N LEU A 199 9.42 -0.90 18.28
CA LEU A 199 9.05 -1.71 17.11
C LEU A 199 7.52 -1.63 16.89
N PRO A 200 7.02 -0.64 16.14
CA PRO A 200 5.61 -0.54 15.81
C PRO A 200 5.25 -1.29 14.52
N ASP A 201 4.08 -1.92 14.50
CA ASP A 201 3.43 -2.39 13.27
C ASP A 201 2.41 -1.34 12.82
N VAL A 202 2.84 -0.40 11.96
CA VAL A 202 1.94 0.59 11.33
C VAL A 202 0.90 -0.09 10.45
N ARG A 203 -0.23 0.57 10.15
CA ARG A 203 -1.35 -0.07 9.45
C ARG A 203 -0.93 -0.78 8.17
N GLY A 204 -1.41 -2.01 7.99
CA GLY A 204 -1.05 -2.86 6.87
C GLY A 204 0.36 -3.49 6.97
N THR A 205 0.98 -3.50 8.15
CA THR A 205 2.27 -4.17 8.39
C THR A 205 2.19 -5.10 9.60
N GLY A 206 3.03 -6.13 9.63
CA GLY A 206 3.08 -7.12 10.73
C GLY A 206 1.71 -7.66 11.15
N GLU A 207 1.37 -7.47 12.42
CA GLU A 207 0.10 -7.90 13.03
C GLU A 207 -1.14 -7.21 12.46
N THR A 208 -0.99 -6.09 11.75
CA THR A 208 -2.09 -5.34 11.14
C THR A 208 -2.27 -5.65 9.64
N GLN A 209 -1.55 -6.63 9.10
CA GLN A 209 -1.72 -7.04 7.71
C GLN A 209 -3.10 -7.71 7.49
N PRO A 210 -3.83 -7.36 6.43
CA PRO A 210 -5.14 -7.95 6.12
C PRO A 210 -5.07 -9.41 5.66
N GLY A 211 -3.86 -9.93 5.41
CA GLY A 211 -3.62 -11.31 4.98
C GLY A 211 -2.22 -11.49 4.40
N ARG A 212 -1.87 -12.74 4.07
CA ARG A 212 -0.56 -13.12 3.50
C ARG A 212 -0.56 -13.25 1.97
N MET A 213 -1.70 -13.04 1.32
CA MET A 213 -1.79 -13.13 -0.15
C MET A 213 -1.06 -11.96 -0.82
N HIS A 214 -0.36 -12.28 -1.90
CA HIS A 214 0.41 -11.35 -2.73
C HIS A 214 -0.17 -11.30 -4.15
N GLY A 215 0.19 -10.26 -4.91
CA GLY A 215 -0.37 -10.02 -6.24
C GLY A 215 -1.74 -9.36 -6.18
N CYS A 216 -2.52 -9.46 -7.26
CA CYS A 216 -3.80 -8.75 -7.41
C CYS A 216 -4.87 -9.11 -6.37
N GLU A 217 -4.68 -10.18 -5.61
CA GLU A 217 -5.60 -10.62 -4.55
C GLU A 217 -5.10 -10.20 -3.15
N SER A 218 -4.09 -9.33 -3.08
CA SER A 218 -3.56 -8.86 -1.82
C SER A 218 -4.50 -7.84 -1.19
N GLY A 219 -4.98 -8.10 0.03
CA GLY A 219 -5.79 -7.13 0.77
C GLY A 219 -5.09 -5.79 1.02
N LEU A 220 -3.76 -5.72 0.90
CA LEU A 220 -3.03 -4.43 0.94
C LEU A 220 -3.26 -3.59 -0.32
N ILE A 221 -3.41 -4.22 -1.49
CA ILE A 221 -3.77 -3.53 -2.72
C ILE A 221 -5.18 -2.98 -2.58
N ASP A 222 -6.13 -3.79 -2.12
CA ASP A 222 -7.51 -3.36 -1.90
C ASP A 222 -7.59 -2.13 -0.97
N ILE A 223 -6.88 -2.16 0.17
CA ILE A 223 -6.81 -1.01 1.07
C ILE A 223 -6.19 0.19 0.34
N SER A 224 -5.06 0.00 -0.35
CA SER A 224 -4.41 1.10 -1.06
C SER A 224 -5.30 1.73 -2.13
N GLU A 225 -6.07 0.93 -2.87
CA GLU A 225 -7.00 1.41 -3.90
C GLU A 225 -8.18 2.17 -3.28
N GLN A 226 -8.77 1.63 -2.21
CA GLN A 226 -9.83 2.30 -1.47
C GLN A 226 -9.38 3.66 -0.92
N GLU A 227 -8.17 3.71 -0.36
CA GLU A 227 -7.61 4.96 0.14
C GLU A 227 -7.38 5.98 -0.98
N LEU A 228 -6.89 5.54 -2.14
CA LEU A 228 -6.74 6.41 -3.30
C LEU A 228 -8.08 6.95 -3.81
N MET A 229 -9.13 6.12 -3.83
CA MET A 229 -10.49 6.56 -4.19
C MET A 229 -11.04 7.61 -3.21
N LEU A 230 -10.62 7.57 -1.94
CA LEU A 230 -10.95 8.55 -0.91
C LEU A 230 -10.03 9.77 -0.90
N GLY A 231 -9.10 9.89 -1.86
CA GLY A 231 -8.15 11.01 -1.95
C GLY A 231 -7.03 10.95 -0.90
N ARG A 232 -6.79 9.78 -0.32
CA ARG A 232 -5.73 9.49 0.66
C ARG A 232 -4.71 8.52 0.07
N THR A 233 -3.63 8.26 0.77
CA THR A 233 -2.66 7.23 0.39
C THR A 233 -2.36 6.33 1.57
N LEU A 234 -2.25 5.02 1.35
CA LEU A 234 -1.87 4.07 2.40
C LEU A 234 -0.52 4.48 3.03
N LEU A 235 0.44 4.89 2.21
CA LEU A 235 1.75 5.39 2.68
C LEU A 235 1.63 6.64 3.57
N GLY A 236 0.77 7.59 3.20
CA GLY A 236 0.51 8.78 4.01
C GLY A 236 -0.09 8.43 5.37
N LEU A 237 -1.02 7.47 5.38
CA LEU A 237 -1.62 6.96 6.61
C LEU A 237 -0.63 6.18 7.49
N GLN A 238 0.26 5.37 6.89
CA GLN A 238 1.36 4.72 7.61
C GLN A 238 2.35 5.74 8.20
N LEU A 239 2.64 6.82 7.48
CA LEU A 239 3.46 7.91 8.01
C LEU A 239 2.77 8.62 9.18
N ARG A 240 1.45 8.80 9.10
CA ARG A 240 0.65 9.33 10.21
C ARG A 240 0.73 8.43 11.44
N ASP A 241 0.59 7.12 11.27
CA ASP A 241 0.75 6.14 12.36
C ASP A 241 2.13 6.27 13.03
N LEU A 242 3.19 6.31 12.23
CA LEU A 242 4.54 6.47 12.74
C LEU A 242 4.72 7.81 13.48
N ARG A 243 4.12 8.89 12.98
CA ARG A 243 4.14 10.19 13.67
C ARG A 243 3.37 10.16 14.99
N SER A 244 2.28 9.42 15.07
CA SER A 244 1.56 9.17 16.32
C SER A 244 2.42 8.38 17.31
N VAL A 245 3.15 7.34 16.85
CA VAL A 245 4.14 6.64 17.70
C VAL A 245 5.19 7.61 18.23
N LEU A 246 5.76 8.47 17.38
CA LEU A 246 6.73 9.48 17.82
C LEU A 246 6.11 10.51 18.78
N ALA A 247 4.85 10.87 18.60
CA ALA A 247 4.13 11.76 19.53
C ALA A 247 3.95 11.11 20.90
N TYR A 248 3.60 9.81 20.95
CA TYR A 248 3.54 9.03 22.18
C TYR A 248 4.91 8.90 22.86
N LEU A 249 5.98 8.59 22.12
CA LEU A 249 7.32 8.47 22.72
C LEU A 249 7.80 9.78 23.36
N ARG A 250 7.35 10.95 22.87
CA ARG A 250 7.62 12.26 23.50
C ARG A 250 6.96 12.42 24.87
N THR A 251 5.89 11.68 25.18
CA THR A 251 5.24 11.74 26.49
C THR A 251 5.92 10.84 27.53
N ARG A 252 6.87 9.98 27.11
CA ARG A 252 7.61 9.07 28.01
C ARG A 252 8.80 9.81 28.62
N SER A 253 8.80 9.93 29.94
CA SER A 253 9.82 10.66 30.70
C SER A 253 11.23 10.07 30.57
N GLU A 254 11.31 8.76 30.43
CA GLU A 254 12.53 7.95 30.36
C GLU A 254 13.15 7.89 28.96
N ILE A 255 12.50 8.50 27.97
CA ILE A 255 12.98 8.54 26.58
C ILE A 255 13.47 9.95 26.26
N ASP A 256 14.66 10.05 25.67
CA ASP A 256 15.25 11.29 25.16
C ASP A 256 15.01 11.44 23.66
N MET A 257 13.93 12.15 23.32
CA MET A 257 13.53 12.39 21.93
C MET A 257 14.46 13.36 21.16
N SER A 258 15.46 13.95 21.82
CA SER A 258 16.51 14.71 21.10
C SER A 258 17.52 13.78 20.40
N ARG A 259 17.58 12.50 20.82
CA ARG A 259 18.46 11.46 20.26
C ARG A 259 17.62 10.32 19.68
N LEU A 260 16.97 10.61 18.56
CA LEU A 260 16.11 9.70 17.80
C LEU A 260 16.85 9.13 16.59
N GLY A 261 16.85 7.80 16.45
CA GLY A 261 17.19 7.07 15.23
C GLY A 261 15.94 6.47 14.56
N LEU A 262 15.93 6.43 13.23
CA LEU A 262 14.92 5.70 12.46
C LEU A 262 15.61 4.59 11.68
N TRP A 263 15.07 3.37 11.77
CA TRP A 263 15.58 2.20 11.07
C TRP A 263 14.47 1.59 10.21
N GLY A 264 14.67 1.55 8.90
CA GLY A 264 13.83 0.79 7.98
C GLY A 264 14.52 -0.50 7.57
N ASP A 265 13.83 -1.63 7.64
CA ASP A 265 14.31 -2.92 7.14
C ASP A 265 13.29 -3.52 6.15
N SER A 266 13.78 -4.08 5.06
CA SER A 266 12.96 -4.79 4.06
C SER A 266 13.25 -6.29 4.01
N SER A 267 14.33 -6.73 4.66
CA SER A 267 15.00 -8.04 4.54
C SER A 267 15.28 -8.53 3.11
N ALA A 268 14.96 -7.72 2.10
CA ALA A 268 15.27 -7.94 0.71
C ALA A 268 16.78 -7.81 0.46
N PRO A 269 17.36 -8.68 -0.39
CA PRO A 269 18.73 -8.50 -0.85
C PRO A 269 18.87 -7.15 -1.57
N LEU A 270 20.07 -6.56 -1.49
CA LEU A 270 20.38 -5.39 -2.29
C LEU A 270 20.17 -5.73 -3.77
N ASN A 271 19.44 -4.87 -4.48
CA ASN A 271 19.32 -5.02 -5.92
C ASN A 271 20.73 -5.01 -6.54
N PRO A 272 21.08 -6.01 -7.38
CA PRO A 272 22.38 -6.08 -8.04
C PRO A 272 22.65 -4.91 -8.99
#